data_AF-D4DLY4-F1
#
_entry.id   AF-D4DLY4-F1
#
_cell.length_a   1.000
_cell.length_b   1.000
_cell.length_c   1.000
_cell.angle_alpha   90.00
_cell.angle_beta   90.00
_cell.angle_gamma   90.00
#
_symmetry.space_group_name_H-M   'P 1'
#
loop_
_entity.id
_entity.type
_entity.pdbx_description
1 polymer ?
#
loop_
_entity_poly.entity_id
_entity_poly.type
_entity_poly.pdbx_seq_one_letter_code
_entity_poly.pdbx_strand_id
1 'polypeptide(L)'
;MPDIPLYNQFYIFRRPLPQAEAGRFNQKEFRMTLIFNSDGFPVYFEQAPTIMVRDPLAEFLGAAEHGLMTYRYVDAVRLAGHSCPTVAGAYLMVCRGLKALYGDDVPERGGIEVRMRDGRDEGTTGVVASVATLLTGAAAEQGFGGIGMNRRFARRDLLAFNGNIDGTLALRRRDTGATAEIDYHAQRVPFAPQMAEVMPKAVSGTASDEELRLFKELWQERTRAILVDHADDDGLIEIRLK
;
A
#
# COMPACT_ATOMS: atom_id res chain seq x y z
N MET A 1 -18.50 -10.30 -32.50
CA MET A 1 -18.13 -10.11 -31.08
C MET A 1 -16.61 -10.15 -31.04
N PRO A 2 -15.90 -9.07 -30.66
CA PRO A 2 -14.46 -9.17 -30.48
C PRO A 2 -14.17 -9.79 -29.12
N ASP A 3 -13.21 -10.72 -29.12
CA ASP A 3 -12.70 -11.45 -27.97
C ASP A 3 -12.25 -10.51 -26.84
N ILE A 4 -12.82 -10.71 -25.66
CA ILE A 4 -12.34 -10.11 -24.41
C ILE A 4 -11.17 -10.98 -23.93
N PRO A 5 -9.95 -10.45 -23.76
CA PRO A 5 -8.85 -11.23 -23.23
C PRO A 5 -9.18 -11.68 -21.80
N LEU A 6 -8.89 -12.94 -21.49
CA LEU A 6 -9.04 -13.53 -20.15
C LEU A 6 -8.24 -12.73 -19.11
N TYR A 7 -8.92 -11.82 -18.41
CA TYR A 7 -8.44 -11.13 -17.21
C TYR A 7 -8.43 -12.10 -16.04
N ASN A 8 -7.45 -13.01 -15.98
CA ASN A 8 -7.39 -14.03 -14.93
C ASN A 8 -6.17 -13.89 -14.00
N GLN A 9 -5.75 -12.65 -13.70
CA GLN A 9 -4.86 -12.33 -12.58
C GLN A 9 -5.23 -10.94 -12.01
N PHE A 10 -6.19 -10.90 -11.08
CA PHE A 10 -6.63 -9.67 -10.39
C PHE A 10 -5.59 -9.12 -9.41
N TYR A 11 -4.56 -9.92 -9.13
CA TYR A 11 -3.38 -9.58 -8.34
C TYR A 11 -2.15 -10.11 -9.06
N ILE A 12 -1.23 -9.23 -9.45
CA ILE A 12 0.08 -9.64 -9.95
C ILE A 12 1.07 -9.48 -8.79
N PHE A 13 1.09 -10.46 -7.89
CA PHE A 13 2.30 -10.75 -7.12
C PHE A 13 3.20 -11.53 -8.09
N ARG A 14 4.24 -10.91 -8.65
CA ARG A 14 5.20 -11.66 -9.46
C ARG A 14 5.74 -12.78 -8.58
N ARG A 15 5.75 -14.03 -9.07
CA ARG A 15 6.54 -15.10 -8.43
C ARG A 15 7.97 -14.56 -8.24
N PRO A 16 8.60 -14.79 -7.07
CA PRO A 16 10.00 -14.43 -6.91
C PRO A 16 10.79 -15.10 -8.03
N LEU A 17 11.72 -14.36 -8.65
CA LEU A 17 12.78 -14.98 -9.42
C LEU A 17 13.44 -16.03 -8.51
N PRO A 18 13.81 -17.22 -9.02
CA PRO A 18 14.45 -18.25 -8.22
C PRO A 18 15.57 -17.61 -7.40
N GLN A 19 15.57 -17.85 -6.09
CA GLN A 19 16.56 -17.31 -5.17
C GLN A 19 17.94 -17.58 -5.76
N ALA A 20 18.61 -16.53 -6.24
CA ALA A 20 20.05 -16.56 -6.32
C ALA A 20 20.51 -16.86 -4.90
N GLU A 21 21.30 -17.94 -4.76
CA GLU A 21 21.90 -18.37 -3.50
C GLU A 21 22.29 -17.14 -2.69
N ALA A 22 21.92 -17.11 -1.40
CA ALA A 22 22.33 -16.09 -0.47
C ALA A 22 23.87 -16.12 -0.34
N GLY A 23 24.55 -15.53 -1.33
CA GLY A 23 25.95 -15.23 -1.31
C GLY A 23 26.17 -14.30 -0.13
N ARG A 24 27.20 -14.60 0.67
CA ARG A 24 27.62 -13.77 1.79
C ARG A 24 27.81 -12.34 1.30
N PHE A 25 26.81 -11.48 1.53
CA PHE A 25 26.94 -10.05 1.31
C PHE A 25 28.00 -9.55 2.28
N ASN A 26 29.16 -9.22 1.72
CA ASN A 26 30.21 -8.54 2.47
C ASN A 26 29.65 -7.16 2.86
N GLN A 27 29.30 -6.97 4.13
CA GLN A 27 28.62 -5.76 4.65
C GLN A 27 29.39 -4.45 4.42
N LYS A 28 30.62 -4.50 3.90
CA LYS A 28 31.47 -3.34 3.63
C LYS A 28 31.13 -2.56 2.35
N GLU A 29 30.31 -3.09 1.43
CA GLU A 29 29.97 -2.40 0.18
C GLU A 29 28.49 -2.58 -0.20
N PHE A 30 27.56 -2.15 0.66
CA PHE A 30 26.19 -1.97 0.19
C PHE A 30 26.14 -0.75 -0.75
N ARG A 31 25.87 -0.99 -2.04
CA ARG A 31 25.58 0.06 -3.04
C ARG A 31 24.34 -0.33 -3.84
N MET A 32 23.14 0.03 -3.34
CA MET A 32 21.99 0.19 -4.22
C MET A 32 22.08 1.58 -4.85
N THR A 33 22.31 1.64 -6.16
CA THR A 33 22.15 2.90 -6.90
C THR A 33 20.67 3.10 -7.22
N LEU A 34 20.12 4.24 -6.83
CA LEU A 34 18.75 4.60 -7.22
C LEU A 34 18.69 4.95 -8.70
N ILE A 35 17.98 4.12 -9.47
CA ILE A 35 17.66 4.36 -10.87
C ILE A 35 16.22 4.87 -10.94
N PHE A 36 16.01 5.94 -11.69
CA PHE A 36 14.70 6.58 -11.84
C PHE A 36 14.16 6.38 -13.25
N ASN A 37 12.84 6.21 -13.37
CA ASN A 37 12.14 6.16 -14.66
C ASN A 37 11.86 7.58 -15.19
N SER A 38 11.23 7.68 -16.37
CA SER A 38 10.91 8.96 -17.02
C SER A 38 9.98 9.87 -16.21
N ASP A 39 9.21 9.28 -15.29
CA ASP A 39 8.29 10.01 -14.41
C ASP A 39 8.99 10.50 -13.13
N GLY A 40 10.30 10.23 -12.96
CA GLY A 40 11.09 10.66 -11.82
C GLY A 40 10.98 9.76 -10.58
N PHE A 41 10.47 8.54 -10.71
CA PHE A 41 10.33 7.59 -9.61
C PHE A 41 11.35 6.45 -9.66
N PRO A 42 11.79 5.91 -8.51
CA PRO A 42 12.60 4.70 -8.48
C PRO A 42 11.96 3.57 -9.30
N VAL A 43 12.74 2.98 -10.22
CA VAL A 43 12.27 1.93 -11.15
C VAL A 43 11.69 0.71 -10.42
N TYR A 44 12.14 0.44 -9.19
CA TYR A 44 11.66 -0.71 -8.42
C TYR A 44 10.18 -0.59 -8.02
N PHE A 45 9.58 0.60 -8.06
CA PHE A 45 8.15 0.76 -7.78
C PHE A 45 7.27 -0.05 -8.73
N GLU A 46 7.74 -0.31 -9.95
CA GLU A 46 7.05 -1.12 -10.97
C GLU A 46 7.04 -2.61 -10.64
N GLN A 47 7.85 -3.04 -9.68
CA GLN A 47 7.94 -4.43 -9.21
C GLN A 47 7.00 -4.71 -8.04
N ALA A 48 6.45 -3.68 -7.40
CA ALA A 48 5.50 -3.84 -6.31
C ALA A 48 4.18 -4.46 -6.82
N PRO A 49 3.40 -5.13 -5.93
CA PRO A 49 2.11 -5.66 -6.30
C PRO A 49 1.19 -4.59 -6.89
N THR A 50 0.27 -5.02 -7.75
CA THR A 50 -0.81 -4.18 -8.27
C THR A 50 -2.15 -4.77 -7.88
N ILE A 51 -3.17 -3.91 -7.81
CA ILE A 51 -4.54 -4.33 -7.53
C ILE A 51 -5.50 -3.70 -8.53
N MET A 52 -6.32 -4.52 -9.17
CA MET A 52 -7.44 -4.05 -9.96
C MET A 52 -8.69 -3.99 -9.09
N VAL A 53 -9.40 -2.86 -9.15
CA VAL A 53 -10.66 -2.65 -8.44
C VAL A 53 -11.73 -2.16 -9.40
N ARG A 54 -12.99 -2.41 -9.05
CA ARG A 54 -14.15 -1.84 -9.75
C ARG A 54 -14.71 -0.68 -8.95
N ASP A 55 -14.91 0.47 -9.56
CA ASP A 55 -15.57 1.63 -8.95
C ASP A 55 -16.88 1.94 -9.71
N PRO A 56 -18.04 1.56 -9.17
CA PRO A 56 -19.33 1.80 -9.80
C PRO A 56 -19.65 3.30 -10.02
N LEU A 57 -19.05 4.20 -9.24
CA LEU A 57 -19.20 5.64 -9.46
C LEU A 57 -18.43 6.08 -10.70
N ALA A 58 -17.19 5.58 -10.85
CA ALA A 58 -16.37 5.90 -12.01
C ALA A 58 -17.01 5.37 -13.30
N GLU A 59 -17.59 4.17 -13.26
CA GLU A 59 -18.38 3.63 -14.38
C GLU A 59 -19.58 4.52 -14.70
N PHE A 60 -20.39 4.83 -13.67
CA PHE A 60 -21.61 5.62 -13.83
C PHE A 60 -21.35 7.02 -14.41
N LEU A 61 -20.23 7.64 -14.06
CA LEU A 61 -19.84 8.97 -14.54
C LEU A 61 -19.02 8.93 -15.84
N GLY A 62 -18.72 7.75 -16.40
CA GLY A 62 -17.91 7.58 -17.60
C GLY A 62 -16.42 7.89 -17.42
N ALA A 63 -15.91 7.83 -16.19
CA ALA A 63 -14.51 8.09 -15.85
C ALA A 63 -13.59 6.86 -16.03
N ALA A 64 -14.16 5.65 -16.01
CA ALA A 64 -13.43 4.40 -16.23
C ALA A 64 -14.28 3.40 -17.01
N GLU A 65 -13.68 2.77 -18.01
CA GLU A 65 -14.30 1.70 -18.79
C GLU A 65 -14.63 0.51 -17.87
N HIS A 66 -15.90 0.10 -17.83
CA HIS A 66 -16.43 -0.90 -16.90
C HIS A 66 -16.15 -0.62 -15.41
N GLY A 67 -15.83 0.63 -15.06
CA GLY A 67 -15.40 1.00 -13.71
C GLY A 67 -14.08 0.40 -13.26
N LEU A 68 -13.33 -0.28 -14.13
CA LEU A 68 -12.12 -1.00 -13.75
C LEU A 68 -10.91 -0.05 -13.73
N MET A 69 -10.17 -0.05 -12.63
CA MET A 69 -8.96 0.73 -12.45
C MET A 69 -7.87 -0.12 -11.80
N THR A 70 -6.66 -0.05 -12.33
CA THR A 70 -5.48 -0.71 -11.72
C THR A 70 -4.70 0.31 -10.90
N TYR A 71 -4.65 0.12 -9.59
CA TYR A 71 -3.80 0.88 -8.70
C TYR A 71 -2.42 0.22 -8.56
N ARG A 72 -1.38 1.06 -8.60
CA ARG A 72 0.03 0.69 -8.44
C ARG A 72 0.61 1.40 -7.23
N TYR A 73 1.75 0.91 -6.73
CA TYR A 73 2.41 1.56 -5.59
C TYR A 73 2.73 3.05 -5.84
N VAL A 74 3.07 3.43 -7.07
CA VAL A 74 3.31 4.84 -7.43
C VAL A 74 2.10 5.76 -7.17
N ASP A 75 0.88 5.24 -7.21
CA ASP A 75 -0.32 6.03 -6.90
C ASP A 75 -0.40 6.37 -5.40
N ALA A 76 0.03 5.46 -4.53
CA ALA A 76 0.19 5.72 -3.10
C ALA A 76 1.34 6.70 -2.83
N VAL A 77 2.43 6.63 -3.59
CA VAL A 77 3.53 7.60 -3.51
C VAL A 77 3.08 8.99 -3.95
N ARG A 78 2.32 9.10 -5.04
CA ARG A 78 1.74 10.37 -5.51
C ARG A 78 0.81 10.97 -4.47
N LEU A 79 0.00 10.15 -3.82
CA LEU A 79 -0.88 10.59 -2.73
C LEU A 79 -0.10 11.10 -1.52
N ALA A 80 0.91 10.35 -1.07
CA ALA A 80 1.69 10.68 0.12
C ALA A 80 2.78 11.75 -0.13
N GLY A 81 3.11 12.02 -1.40
CA GLY A 81 4.21 12.87 -1.82
C GLY A 81 5.60 12.23 -1.69
N HIS A 82 5.70 11.02 -1.13
CA HIS A 82 6.95 10.33 -0.88
C HIS A 82 6.77 8.81 -0.71
N SER A 83 7.87 8.07 -0.78
CA SER A 83 7.93 6.63 -0.52
C SER A 83 8.66 6.36 0.79
N CYS A 84 8.01 5.69 1.73
CA CYS A 84 8.60 5.26 2.99
C CYS A 84 8.03 3.91 3.45
N PRO A 85 8.65 3.25 4.43
CA PRO A 85 8.20 1.96 4.96
C PRO A 85 6.73 1.94 5.40
N THR A 86 6.20 3.06 5.92
CA THR A 86 4.78 3.17 6.28
C THR A 86 3.86 3.15 5.06
N VAL A 87 4.16 3.94 4.02
CA VAL A 87 3.36 3.97 2.79
C VAL A 87 3.38 2.60 2.11
N ALA A 88 4.56 1.98 2.07
CA ALA A 88 4.74 0.60 1.61
C ALA A 88 3.89 -0.41 2.38
N GLY A 89 4.00 -0.41 3.72
CA GLY A 89 3.22 -1.28 4.58
C GLY A 89 1.71 -1.06 4.43
N ALA A 90 1.25 0.19 4.38
CA ALA A 90 -0.16 0.52 4.18
C ALA A 90 -0.70 0.01 2.84
N TYR A 91 0.07 0.17 1.76
CA TYR A 91 -0.29 -0.33 0.44
C TYR A 91 -0.42 -1.86 0.46
N LEU A 92 0.56 -2.57 1.03
CA LEU A 92 0.53 -4.02 1.15
C LEU A 92 -0.62 -4.52 2.04
N MET A 93 -0.84 -3.90 3.20
CA MET A 93 -1.95 -4.25 4.10
C MET A 93 -3.28 -4.22 3.36
N VAL A 94 -3.55 -3.15 2.61
CA VAL A 94 -4.83 -3.00 1.92
C VAL A 94 -4.92 -3.94 0.71
N CYS A 95 -3.86 -4.08 -0.08
CA CYS A 95 -3.85 -5.03 -1.21
C CYS A 95 -4.09 -6.46 -0.73
N ARG A 96 -3.35 -6.93 0.28
CA ARG A 96 -3.49 -8.29 0.79
C ARG A 96 -4.82 -8.50 1.53
N GLY A 97 -5.29 -7.51 2.28
CA GLY A 97 -6.58 -7.53 2.95
C GLY A 97 -7.75 -7.67 1.96
N LEU A 98 -7.71 -6.92 0.86
CA LEU A 98 -8.70 -7.05 -0.22
C LEU A 98 -8.59 -8.42 -0.92
N LYS A 99 -7.38 -8.96 -1.12
CA LYS A 99 -7.22 -10.32 -1.68
C LYS A 99 -7.86 -11.36 -0.77
N ALA A 100 -7.67 -11.24 0.54
CA ALA A 100 -8.24 -12.16 1.51
C ALA A 100 -9.78 -12.09 1.54
N LEU A 101 -10.37 -10.89 1.38
CA LEU A 101 -11.82 -10.67 1.42
C LEU A 101 -12.57 -11.05 0.14
N TYR A 102 -11.92 -10.94 -1.02
CA TYR A 102 -12.53 -11.17 -2.32
C TYR A 102 -12.07 -12.46 -2.99
N GLY A 103 -10.97 -13.06 -2.54
CA GLY A 103 -10.37 -14.20 -3.22
C GLY A 103 -10.01 -13.81 -4.66
N ASP A 104 -10.64 -14.46 -5.63
CA ASP A 104 -10.44 -14.19 -7.05
C ASP A 104 -11.44 -13.17 -7.63
N ASP A 105 -12.40 -12.69 -6.84
CA ASP A 105 -13.29 -11.62 -7.26
C ASP A 105 -12.59 -10.25 -7.27
N VAL A 106 -13.14 -9.31 -8.07
CA VAL A 106 -12.65 -7.93 -8.15
C VAL A 106 -13.20 -7.13 -6.96
N PRO A 107 -12.34 -6.52 -6.11
CA PRO A 107 -12.81 -5.65 -5.03
C PRO A 107 -13.59 -4.44 -5.53
N GLU A 108 -14.65 -4.08 -4.81
CA GLU A 108 -15.49 -2.94 -5.15
C GLU A 108 -15.14 -1.71 -4.31
N ARG A 109 -14.74 -0.64 -4.98
CA ARG A 109 -14.44 0.65 -4.36
C ARG A 109 -15.73 1.31 -3.86
N GLY A 110 -15.76 1.62 -2.56
CA GLY A 110 -16.93 2.09 -1.79
C GLY A 110 -17.88 0.99 -1.31
N GLY A 111 -17.57 -0.28 -1.60
CA GLY A 111 -18.18 -1.46 -0.99
C GLY A 111 -17.47 -1.92 0.29
N ILE A 112 -16.45 -1.18 0.74
CA ILE A 112 -15.59 -1.53 1.88
C ILE A 112 -15.68 -0.44 2.94
N GLU A 113 -15.83 -0.85 4.19
CA GLU A 113 -15.58 -0.02 5.38
C GLU A 113 -14.15 -0.25 5.86
N VAL A 114 -13.51 0.81 6.35
CA VAL A 114 -12.17 0.78 6.93
C VAL A 114 -12.25 1.27 8.37
N ARG A 115 -11.62 0.54 9.28
CA ARG A 115 -11.50 0.93 10.68
C ARG A 115 -10.03 0.94 11.07
N MET A 116 -9.54 2.10 11.47
CA MET A 116 -8.21 2.26 12.05
C MET A 116 -8.28 2.01 13.55
N ARG A 117 -7.28 1.33 14.12
CA ARG A 117 -7.19 1.16 15.57
C ARG A 117 -7.01 2.48 16.28
N ASP A 118 -6.01 3.24 15.84
CA ASP A 118 -5.51 4.42 16.53
C ASP A 118 -6.23 5.70 16.04
N GLY A 119 -5.99 6.83 16.72
CA GLY A 119 -6.54 8.14 16.37
C GLY A 119 -5.97 8.73 15.07
N ARG A 120 -6.72 9.65 14.44
CA ARG A 120 -6.39 10.24 13.13
C ARG A 120 -5.04 10.99 13.09
N ASP A 121 -4.63 11.54 14.22
CA ASP A 121 -3.44 12.36 14.45
C ASP A 121 -2.34 11.60 15.21
N GLU A 122 -2.56 10.33 15.52
CA GLU A 122 -1.59 9.50 16.23
C GLU A 122 -0.58 8.89 15.25
N GLY A 123 0.70 9.21 15.47
CA GLY A 123 1.81 8.63 14.73
C GLY A 123 1.63 8.73 13.22
N THR A 124 1.58 7.57 12.55
CA THR A 124 1.42 7.48 11.09
C THR A 124 0.02 7.05 10.65
N THR A 125 -0.96 7.02 11.56
CA THR A 125 -2.32 6.52 11.31
C THR A 125 -3.00 7.26 10.16
N GLY A 126 -2.84 8.58 10.09
CA GLY A 126 -3.36 9.39 8.98
C GLY A 126 -2.79 8.96 7.61
N VAL A 127 -1.51 8.62 7.53
CA VAL A 127 -0.86 8.15 6.30
C VAL A 127 -1.45 6.82 5.86
N VAL A 128 -1.58 5.87 6.78
CA VAL A 128 -2.16 4.55 6.51
C VAL A 128 -3.62 4.69 6.04
N ALA A 129 -4.40 5.54 6.73
CA ALA A 129 -5.78 5.80 6.39
C ALA A 129 -5.95 6.46 5.01
N SER A 130 -5.05 7.37 4.61
CA SER A 130 -5.04 7.95 3.26
C SER A 130 -4.82 6.90 2.18
N VAL A 131 -3.87 5.98 2.38
CA VAL A 131 -3.62 4.88 1.42
C VAL A 131 -4.81 3.91 1.37
N ALA A 132 -5.41 3.60 2.52
CA ALA A 132 -6.64 2.80 2.56
C ALA A 132 -7.80 3.49 1.80
N THR A 133 -7.97 4.80 1.99
CA THR A 133 -8.96 5.62 1.26
C THR A 133 -8.72 5.57 -0.25
N LEU A 134 -7.46 5.67 -0.69
CA LEU A 134 -7.09 5.59 -2.11
C LEU A 134 -7.59 4.30 -2.76
N LEU A 135 -7.34 3.15 -2.13
CA LEU A 135 -7.61 1.86 -2.73
C LEU A 135 -9.07 1.41 -2.55
N THR A 136 -9.68 1.74 -1.40
CA THR A 136 -11.04 1.28 -1.05
C THR A 136 -12.12 2.31 -1.35
N GLY A 137 -11.77 3.59 -1.51
CA GLY A 137 -12.73 4.68 -1.57
C GLY A 137 -13.39 5.01 -0.22
N ALA A 138 -13.07 4.30 0.86
CA ALA A 138 -13.63 4.55 2.18
C ALA A 138 -13.03 5.83 2.77
N ALA A 139 -13.86 6.86 2.98
CA ALA A 139 -13.43 8.14 3.53
C ALA A 139 -14.17 8.46 4.83
N ALA A 140 -13.57 9.32 5.65
CA ALA A 140 -14.21 9.84 6.86
C ALA A 140 -15.16 10.98 6.47
N GLU A 141 -15.21 12.09 7.22
CA GLU A 141 -16.16 13.18 6.99
C GLU A 141 -16.02 13.88 5.61
N GLN A 142 -14.82 13.86 5.03
CA GLN A 142 -14.48 14.50 3.76
C GLN A 142 -14.93 13.70 2.53
N GLY A 143 -15.49 12.50 2.72
CA GLY A 143 -15.93 11.65 1.63
C GLY A 143 -17.06 12.23 0.79
N PHE A 144 -17.17 11.74 -0.44
CA PHE A 144 -18.29 12.06 -1.33
C PHE A 144 -19.62 11.67 -0.67
N GLY A 145 -20.56 12.61 -0.62
CA GLY A 145 -21.85 12.44 0.05
C GLY A 145 -22.81 11.48 -0.68
N GLY A 146 -22.50 11.11 -1.91
CA GLY A 146 -23.37 10.36 -2.81
C GLY A 146 -24.19 11.27 -3.72
N ILE A 147 -24.72 10.70 -4.81
CA ILE A 147 -25.53 11.43 -5.80
C ILE A 147 -27.02 11.05 -5.69
N GLY A 148 -27.89 12.04 -5.85
CA GLY A 148 -29.35 11.89 -5.80
C GLY A 148 -29.89 11.67 -4.37
N MET A 149 -31.22 11.52 -4.27
CA MET A 149 -31.92 11.38 -2.99
C MET A 149 -31.47 10.15 -2.19
N ASN A 150 -31.10 9.07 -2.89
CA ASN A 150 -30.64 7.82 -2.26
C ASN A 150 -29.14 7.85 -1.90
N ARG A 151 -28.45 8.98 -2.09
CA ARG A 151 -27.00 9.12 -1.83
C ARG A 151 -26.18 8.00 -2.46
N ARG A 152 -26.49 7.65 -3.72
CA ARG A 152 -25.81 6.55 -4.43
C ARG A 152 -24.32 6.80 -4.46
N PHE A 153 -23.54 5.73 -4.30
CA PHE A 153 -22.08 5.77 -4.33
C PHE A 153 -21.43 6.63 -3.23
N ALA A 154 -22.12 6.83 -2.10
CA ALA A 154 -21.52 7.51 -0.95
C ALA A 154 -20.18 6.85 -0.54
N ARG A 155 -19.24 7.71 -0.14
CA ARG A 155 -17.89 7.35 0.33
C ARG A 155 -17.62 7.86 1.75
N ARG A 156 -18.37 8.89 2.17
CA ARG A 156 -18.33 9.46 3.52
C ARG A 156 -18.75 8.43 4.56
N ASP A 157 -18.15 8.54 5.74
CA ASP A 157 -18.45 7.72 6.92
C ASP A 157 -18.15 6.23 6.74
N LEU A 158 -17.32 5.88 5.75
CA LEU A 158 -16.84 4.51 5.52
C LEU A 158 -15.48 4.25 6.18
N LEU A 159 -14.74 5.31 6.55
CA LEU A 159 -13.51 5.22 7.31
C LEU A 159 -13.74 5.77 8.73
N ALA A 160 -13.41 4.97 9.74
CA ALA A 160 -13.46 5.36 11.14
C ALA A 160 -12.10 5.17 11.82
N PHE A 161 -11.85 5.99 12.85
CA PHE A 161 -10.67 5.93 13.71
C PHE A 161 -11.07 5.52 15.13
N ASN A 162 -10.08 5.35 16.02
CA ASN A 162 -10.29 4.92 17.41
C ASN A 162 -11.08 3.60 17.48
N GLY A 163 -10.65 2.65 16.66
CA GLY A 163 -11.29 1.36 16.53
C GLY A 163 -10.90 0.41 17.64
N ASN A 164 -11.90 -0.19 18.29
CA ASN A 164 -11.70 -1.38 19.11
C ASN A 164 -11.45 -2.61 18.21
N ILE A 165 -10.23 -2.74 17.70
CA ILE A 165 -9.72 -3.83 16.88
C ILE A 165 -8.29 -4.17 17.34
N ASP A 166 -7.86 -5.41 17.13
CA ASP A 166 -6.50 -5.81 17.51
C ASP A 166 -5.49 -5.33 16.45
N GLY A 167 -5.88 -5.46 15.19
CA GLY A 167 -5.07 -5.10 14.04
C GLY A 167 -4.86 -3.59 13.87
N THR A 168 -3.81 -3.22 13.14
CA THR A 168 -3.53 -1.83 12.73
C THR A 168 -4.73 -1.23 11.97
N LEU A 169 -5.34 -2.00 11.07
CA LEU A 169 -6.60 -1.64 10.41
C LEU A 169 -7.48 -2.87 10.17
N ALA A 170 -8.77 -2.64 10.01
CA ALA A 170 -9.74 -3.64 9.57
C ALA A 170 -10.41 -3.19 8.27
N LEU A 171 -10.56 -4.12 7.33
CA LEU A 171 -11.39 -3.96 6.13
C LEU A 171 -12.64 -4.80 6.30
N ARG A 172 -13.82 -4.22 6.08
CA ARG A 172 -15.09 -4.95 6.12
C ARG A 172 -15.88 -4.78 4.84
N ARG A 173 -16.27 -5.89 4.24
CA ARG A 173 -17.19 -5.91 3.10
C ARG A 173 -18.60 -5.51 3.55
N ARG A 174 -19.21 -4.57 2.86
CA ARG A 174 -20.54 -4.06 3.21
C ARG A 174 -21.68 -4.98 2.76
N ASP A 175 -21.45 -5.77 1.72
CA ASP A 175 -22.41 -6.71 1.15
C ASP A 175 -22.54 -8.01 1.97
N THR A 176 -21.41 -8.53 2.46
CA THR A 176 -21.35 -9.80 3.20
C THR A 176 -21.09 -9.65 4.69
N GLY A 177 -20.54 -8.53 5.12
CA GLY A 177 -20.06 -8.33 6.48
C GLY A 177 -18.71 -9.00 6.79
N ALA A 178 -18.13 -9.75 5.84
CA ALA A 178 -16.84 -10.40 6.01
C ALA A 178 -15.76 -9.36 6.35
N THR A 179 -14.95 -9.66 7.37
CA THR A 179 -13.98 -8.71 7.91
C THR A 179 -12.57 -9.30 7.91
N ALA A 180 -11.59 -8.51 7.51
CA ALA A 180 -10.18 -8.83 7.60
C ALA A 180 -9.51 -7.80 8.52
N GLU A 181 -9.02 -8.25 9.68
CA GLU A 181 -8.13 -7.45 10.52
C GLU A 181 -6.68 -7.71 10.13
N ILE A 182 -5.92 -6.62 9.97
CA ILE A 182 -4.60 -6.65 9.34
C ILE A 182 -3.60 -5.91 10.23
N ASP A 183 -2.44 -6.51 10.42
CA ASP A 183 -1.29 -5.90 11.09
C ASP A 183 -0.08 -5.79 10.15
N TYR A 184 0.75 -4.77 10.41
CA TYR A 184 2.02 -4.58 9.72
C TYR A 184 3.18 -4.60 10.71
N HIS A 185 4.12 -5.52 10.50
CA HIS A 185 5.28 -5.74 11.37
C HIS A 185 6.58 -5.26 10.72
N ALA A 186 6.71 -3.94 10.58
CA ALA A 186 7.84 -3.29 9.91
C ALA A 186 9.22 -3.72 10.41
N GLN A 187 9.33 -4.12 11.69
CA GLN A 187 10.56 -4.58 12.33
C GLN A 187 11.13 -5.87 11.73
N ARG A 188 10.32 -6.64 10.99
CA ARG A 188 10.80 -7.82 10.25
C ARG A 188 11.79 -7.50 9.15
N VAL A 189 11.70 -6.30 8.59
CA VAL A 189 12.67 -5.77 7.65
C VAL A 189 13.38 -4.61 8.34
N PRO A 190 14.47 -4.86 9.11
CA PRO A 190 15.17 -3.80 9.81
C PRO A 190 15.91 -2.87 8.85
N PHE A 191 16.27 -1.67 9.32
CA PHE A 191 17.22 -0.84 8.60
C PHE A 191 18.61 -1.49 8.57
N ALA A 192 19.37 -1.19 7.52
CA ALA A 192 20.79 -1.53 7.48
C ALA A 192 21.53 -0.87 8.65
N PRO A 193 22.54 -1.52 9.27
CA PRO A 193 23.26 -0.98 10.42
C PRO A 193 23.84 0.42 10.19
N GLN A 194 24.29 0.72 8.97
CA GLN A 194 24.83 2.02 8.57
C GLN A 194 23.83 3.16 8.73
N MET A 195 22.52 2.87 8.74
CA MET A 195 21.48 3.87 8.95
C MET A 195 21.61 4.57 10.31
N ALA A 196 22.13 3.87 11.33
CA ALA A 196 22.34 4.46 12.66
C ALA A 196 23.29 5.66 12.63
N GLU A 197 24.25 5.67 11.71
CA GLU A 197 25.22 6.77 11.57
C GLU A 197 24.65 7.93 10.75
N VAL A 198 24.01 7.64 9.62
CA VAL A 198 23.59 8.68 8.67
C VAL A 198 22.22 9.29 9.00
N MET A 199 21.31 8.56 9.65
CA MET A 199 19.97 9.05 9.94
C MET A 199 19.97 10.31 10.83
N PRO A 200 20.70 10.36 11.98
CA PRO A 200 20.71 11.56 12.81
C PRO A 200 21.21 12.79 12.05
N LYS A 201 22.29 12.63 11.26
CA LYS A 201 22.90 13.70 10.46
C LYS A 201 21.96 14.19 9.35
N ALA A 202 21.27 13.27 8.67
CA ALA A 202 20.30 13.61 7.64
C ALA A 202 19.11 14.37 8.21
N VAL A 203 18.59 13.93 9.36
CA VAL A 203 17.45 14.56 10.05
C VAL A 203 17.82 15.93 10.62
N SER A 204 19.02 16.10 11.18
CA SER A 204 19.50 17.39 11.68
C SER A 204 19.94 18.37 10.58
N GLY A 205 19.99 17.92 9.32
CA GLY A 205 20.47 18.73 8.20
C GLY A 205 21.99 18.95 8.19
N THR A 206 22.75 18.12 8.90
CA THR A 206 24.23 18.23 9.02
C THR A 206 24.98 17.16 8.24
N ALA A 207 24.27 16.31 7.48
CA ALA A 207 24.88 15.33 6.60
C ALA A 207 25.60 16.02 5.43
N SER A 208 26.79 15.52 5.10
CA SER A 208 27.43 15.79 3.82
C SER A 208 26.61 15.21 2.65
N ASP A 209 26.92 15.62 1.42
CA ASP A 209 26.24 15.11 0.23
C ASP A 209 26.36 13.59 0.08
N GLU A 210 27.51 13.02 0.46
CA GLU A 210 27.74 11.57 0.42
C GLU A 210 26.91 10.85 1.49
N GLU A 211 26.85 11.37 2.71
CA GLU A 211 26.03 10.80 3.79
C GLU A 211 24.54 10.90 3.47
N LEU A 212 24.10 12.01 2.87
CA LEU A 212 22.72 12.18 2.44
C LEU A 212 22.36 11.26 1.27
N ARG A 213 23.29 11.02 0.35
CA ARG A 213 23.13 10.01 -0.72
C ARG A 213 22.98 8.61 -0.10
N LEU A 214 23.87 8.24 0.81
CA LEU A 214 23.81 6.96 1.50
C LEU A 214 22.49 6.80 2.28
N PHE A 215 22.05 7.82 3.02
CA PHE A 215 20.76 7.81 3.70
C PHE A 215 19.61 7.47 2.74
N LYS A 216 19.53 8.13 1.58
CA LYS A 216 18.49 7.89 0.57
C LYS A 216 18.54 6.46 0.05
N GLU A 217 19.73 5.96 -0.28
CA GLU A 217 19.93 4.59 -0.77
C GLU A 217 19.51 3.55 0.27
N LEU A 218 19.95 3.68 1.52
CA LEU A 218 19.56 2.75 2.60
C LEU A 218 18.06 2.80 2.90
N TRP A 219 17.45 3.99 2.87
CA TRP A 219 16.02 4.16 3.13
C TRP A 219 15.17 3.50 2.05
N GLN A 220 15.53 3.73 0.79
CA GLN A 220 14.83 3.16 -0.34
C GLN A 220 15.10 1.66 -0.49
N GLU A 221 16.28 1.15 -0.12
CA GLU A 221 16.50 -0.31 -0.13
C GLU A 221 15.55 -0.99 0.85
N ARG A 222 15.45 -0.49 2.09
CA ARG A 222 14.52 -1.07 3.07
C ARG A 222 13.08 -1.06 2.54
N THR A 223 12.69 0.04 1.88
CA THR A 223 11.36 0.19 1.30
C THR A 223 11.14 -0.78 0.13
N ARG A 224 12.15 -0.98 -0.74
CA ARG A 224 12.15 -1.99 -1.79
C ARG A 224 12.02 -3.40 -1.21
N ALA A 225 12.81 -3.75 -0.20
CA ALA A 225 12.77 -5.06 0.44
C ALA A 225 11.36 -5.36 0.99
N ILE A 226 10.72 -4.40 1.66
CA ILE A 226 9.33 -4.51 2.11
C ILE A 226 8.38 -4.78 0.93
N LEU A 227 8.47 -3.99 -0.14
CA LEU A 227 7.52 -3.99 -1.26
C LEU A 227 7.71 -5.09 -2.30
N VAL A 228 8.92 -5.61 -2.42
CA VAL A 228 9.31 -6.50 -3.51
C VAL A 228 9.70 -7.85 -2.95
N ASP A 229 10.63 -7.90 -1.99
CA ASP A 229 11.17 -9.17 -1.51
C ASP A 229 10.25 -9.84 -0.48
N HIS A 230 9.56 -9.04 0.34
CA HIS A 230 8.70 -9.49 1.43
C HIS A 230 7.21 -9.19 1.20
N ALA A 231 6.81 -8.86 -0.03
CA ALA A 231 5.42 -8.50 -0.34
C ALA A 231 4.40 -9.58 0.04
N ASP A 232 4.82 -10.85 -0.04
CA ASP A 232 4.02 -12.04 0.26
C ASP A 232 4.35 -12.67 1.64
N ASP A 233 5.13 -11.99 2.50
CA ASP A 233 5.47 -12.50 3.84
C ASP A 233 4.29 -12.34 4.81
N ASP A 234 3.67 -13.46 5.18
CA ASP A 234 2.54 -13.51 6.13
C ASP A 234 2.85 -12.99 7.53
N GLY A 235 4.11 -12.99 7.94
CA GLY A 235 4.46 -12.37 9.20
C GLY A 235 4.87 -10.91 9.09
N LEU A 236 5.11 -10.39 7.87
CA LEU A 236 5.23 -8.95 7.63
C LEU A 236 3.85 -8.31 7.62
N ILE A 237 2.89 -8.94 6.94
CA ILE A 237 1.49 -8.53 6.87
C ILE A 237 0.64 -9.70 7.39
N GLU A 238 0.22 -9.62 8.65
CA GLU A 238 -0.64 -10.63 9.24
C GLU A 238 -2.10 -10.31 8.94
N ILE A 239 -2.89 -11.31 8.55
CA ILE A 239 -4.31 -11.14 8.23
C ILE A 239 -5.13 -12.16 9.01
N ARG A 240 -6.15 -11.68 9.71
CA ARG A 240 -7.12 -12.48 10.45
C ARG A 240 -8.52 -12.23 9.89
N LEU A 241 -9.09 -13.25 9.25
CA LEU A 241 -10.49 -13.21 8.79
C LEU A 241 -11.43 -13.45 9.98
N LYS A 242 -12.50 -12.65 10.06
CA LYS A 242 -13.55 -12.72 11.08
C LYS A 242 -14.91 -12.92 10.43
#